data_AF-A0ABD5DX18-F1
#
_entry.id   AF-A0ABD5DX18-F1
#
_cell.length_a   1.000
_cell.length_b   1.000
_cell.length_c   1.000
_cell.angle_alpha   90.00
_cell.angle_beta   90.00
_cell.angle_gamma   90.00
#
_symmetry.space_group_name_H-M   'P 1'
#
loop_
_entity.id
_entity.type
_entity.pdbx_description
1 polymer ?
#
loop_
_entity_poly.entity_id
_entity_poly.type
_entity_poly.pdbx_seq_one_letter_code
_entity_poly.pdbx_strand_id
1 'polypeptide(L)' 'GNLTNAHELRKKLFEEKRRHINTTSDSEILLNIFASELDNFRHYPLEADNIFAAIAATNRLIRGAYACVAMIIGHGMVAF' A
#
# COMPACT_ATOMS: atom_id res chain seq x y z
N GLY A 1 -3.28 -13.29 1.81
CA GLY A 1 -3.86 -12.92 3.12
C GLY A 1 -5.31 -12.50 2.93
N ASN A 2 -5.98 -12.08 3.99
CA ASN A 2 -7.33 -11.54 3.99
C ASN A 2 -7.36 -10.20 4.73
N LEU A 3 -7.99 -9.19 4.13
CA LEU A 3 -8.16 -7.87 4.73
C LEU A 3 -9.60 -7.69 5.23
N THR A 4 -9.75 -7.53 6.54
CA THR A 4 -11.08 -7.44 7.17
C THR A 4 -11.74 -6.08 7.00
N ASN A 5 -10.97 -5.04 6.65
CA ASN A 5 -11.46 -3.69 6.38
C ASN A 5 -11.34 -3.27 4.90
N ALA A 6 -11.29 -4.22 3.97
CA ALA A 6 -11.12 -3.99 2.53
C ALA A 6 -12.12 -2.98 1.92
N HIS A 7 -13.37 -2.96 2.38
CA HIS A 7 -14.39 -2.04 1.88
C HIS A 7 -14.11 -0.58 2.27
N GLU A 8 -13.69 -0.35 3.52
CA GLU A 8 -13.26 0.96 4.03
C GLU A 8 -12.04 1.47 3.25
N LEU A 9 -11.05 0.60 3.04
CA LEU A 9 -9.82 0.93 2.30
C LEU A 9 -10.11 1.31 0.85
N ARG A 10 -11.02 0.60 0.17
CA ARG A 10 -11.46 0.95 -1.19
C ARG A 10 -12.09 2.34 -1.25
N LYS A 11 -12.99 2.64 -0.32
CA LYS A 11 -13.64 3.96 -0.24
C LYS A 11 -12.61 5.06 -0.04
N LYS A 12 -11.66 4.86 0.89
CA LYS A 12 -10.56 5.79 1.15
C LYS A 12 -9.71 6.06 -0.11
N LEU A 13 -9.31 5.00 -0.81
CA LEU A 13 -8.50 5.11 -2.04
C LEU A 13 -9.24 5.85 -3.16
N PHE A 14 -10.56 5.66 -3.26
CA PHE A 14 -11.39 6.37 -4.22
C PHE A 14 -11.53 7.85 -3.87
N GLU A 15 -11.90 8.18 -2.63
CA GLU A 15 -12.23 9.54 -2.20
C GLU A 15 -10.99 10.42 -2.03
N GLU A 16 -9.95 9.92 -1.35
CA GLU A 16 -8.78 10.71 -0.99
C GLU A 16 -7.68 10.67 -2.05
N LYS A 17 -7.54 9.52 -2.73
CA LYS A 17 -6.40 9.24 -3.62
C LYS A 17 -6.80 9.12 -5.08
N ARG A 18 -8.10 9.21 -5.41
CA ARG A 18 -8.66 9.10 -6.76
C ARG A 18 -8.21 7.84 -7.51
N ARG A 19 -7.92 6.76 -6.77
CA ARG A 19 -7.53 5.45 -7.32
C ARG A 19 -8.79 4.59 -7.43
N HIS A 20 -9.23 4.30 -8.65
CA HIS A 20 -10.38 3.44 -8.89
C HIS A 20 -9.95 1.97 -8.92
N ILE A 21 -10.34 1.21 -7.90
CA ILE A 21 -10.05 -0.23 -7.81
C ILE A 21 -11.28 -0.99 -8.29
N ASN A 22 -11.15 -1.65 -9.46
CA ASN A 22 -12.24 -2.40 -10.09
C ASN A 22 -12.33 -3.86 -9.64
N THR A 23 -11.41 -4.31 -8.77
CA THR A 23 -11.36 -5.68 -8.27
C THR A 23 -11.90 -5.82 -6.86
N THR A 24 -12.30 -7.05 -6.52
CA THR A 24 -12.56 -7.46 -5.13
C THR A 24 -11.30 -7.95 -4.42
N SER A 25 -10.18 -8.16 -5.13
CA SER A 25 -8.92 -8.70 -4.60
C SER A 25 -8.29 -7.86 -3.48
N ASP A 26 -8.06 -8.49 -2.34
CA ASP A 26 -7.35 -7.88 -1.21
C ASP A 26 -5.90 -7.54 -1.52
N SER A 27 -5.24 -8.33 -2.38
CA SER A 27 -3.85 -8.07 -2.78
C SER A 27 -3.72 -6.77 -3.57
N GLU A 28 -4.70 -6.44 -4.41
CA GLU A 28 -4.69 -5.18 -5.17
C GLU A 28 -4.94 -3.97 -4.26
N ILE A 29 -5.86 -4.10 -3.29
CA ILE A 29 -6.09 -3.06 -2.28
C ILE A 29 -4.81 -2.83 -1.48
N LEU A 30 -4.18 -3.90 -0.99
CA LEU A 30 -2.95 -3.83 -0.21
C LEU A 30 -1.86 -3.09 -0.98
N LEU A 31 -1.63 -3.47 -2.24
CA LEU A 31 -0.64 -2.84 -3.10
C LEU A 31 -0.95 -1.36 -3.33
N ASN A 32 -2.22 -1.00 -3.51
CA ASN A 32 -2.62 0.39 -3.73
C ASN A 32 -2.52 1.26 -2.48
N ILE A 33 -2.82 0.71 -1.29
CA ILE A 33 -2.57 1.42 -0.03
C ILE A 33 -1.07 1.67 0.12
N PHE A 34 -0.24 0.63 -0.07
CA PHE A 34 1.21 0.77 0.00
C PHE A 34 1.75 1.81 -0.98
N ALA A 35 1.32 1.76 -2.24
CA ALA A 35 1.69 2.75 -3.25
C ALA A 35 1.21 4.17 -2.88
N SER A 36 0.01 4.31 -2.33
CA SER A 36 -0.52 5.59 -1.84
C SER A 36 0.31 6.18 -0.68
N GLU A 37 0.85 5.33 0.20
CA GLU A 37 1.72 5.78 1.28
C GLU A 37 3.12 6.14 0.77
N LEU A 38 3.64 5.43 -0.24
CA LEU A 38 4.87 5.78 -0.94
C LEU A 38 4.77 7.12 -1.68
N ASP A 39 3.62 7.44 -2.29
CA ASP A 39 3.40 8.70 -3.03
C ASP A 39 3.56 9.98 -2.16
N ASN A 40 3.58 9.83 -0.84
CA ASN A 40 3.85 10.94 0.07
C ASN A 40 5.33 11.41 0.02
N PHE A 41 6.24 10.59 -0.50
CA PHE A 41 7.67 10.88 -0.65
C PHE A 41 7.99 11.24 -2.10
N ARG A 42 7.95 12.54 -2.43
CA ARG A 42 8.05 13.05 -3.81
C ARG A 42 9.48 13.18 -4.37
N HIS A 43 10.50 12.86 -3.58
CA HIS A 43 11.89 12.95 -4.02
C HIS A 43 12.35 11.64 -4.63
N TYR A 44 13.35 11.73 -5.52
CA TYR A 44 13.99 10.59 -6.15
C TYR A 44 15.51 10.71 -5.99
N PRO A 45 16.23 9.61 -5.68
CA PRO A 45 15.72 8.26 -5.39
C PRO A 45 14.96 8.20 -4.06
N LEU A 46 14.13 7.16 -3.88
CA LEU A 46 13.54 6.88 -2.57
C LEU A 46 14.62 6.30 -1.66
N GLU A 47 14.66 6.78 -0.42
CA GLU A 47 15.51 6.21 0.61
C GLU A 47 14.81 5.04 1.30
N ALA A 48 15.60 4.13 1.88
CA ALA A 48 15.07 2.98 2.60
C ALA A 48 14.11 3.40 3.73
N ASP A 49 14.42 4.49 4.43
CA ASP A 49 13.59 5.03 5.51
C ASP A 49 12.20 5.47 5.02
N ASN A 50 12.09 5.96 3.78
CA ASN A 50 10.79 6.31 3.18
C ASN A 50 9.95 5.06 2.93
N ILE A 51 10.60 4.00 2.41
CA ILE A 51 9.94 2.72 2.16
C ILE A 51 9.45 2.10 3.46
N PHE A 52 10.29 2.07 4.50
CA PHE A 52 9.88 1.57 5.82
C PHE A 52 8.78 2.42 6.46
N ALA A 53 8.83 3.74 6.31
CA ALA A 53 7.76 4.62 6.77
C ALA A 53 6.43 4.35 6.05
N ALA A 54 6.46 4.11 4.73
CA ALA A 54 5.28 3.75 3.95
C ALA A 54 4.71 2.38 4.35
N ILE A 55 5.56 1.38 4.62
CA ILE A 55 5.15 0.07 5.17
C ILE A 55 4.49 0.26 6.54
N ALA A 56 5.11 1.04 7.43
CA ALA A 56 4.55 1.30 8.76
C ALA A 56 3.19 2.01 8.69
N ALA A 57 3.01 2.97 7.76
CA ALA A 57 1.74 3.63 7.54
C ALA A 57 0.68 2.67 6.97
N THR A 58 1.08 1.83 6.02
CA THR A 58 0.21 0.77 5.46
C THR A 58 -0.29 -0.16 6.55
N ASN A 59 0.60 -0.68 7.39
CA ASN A 59 0.28 -1.58 8.51
C ASN A 59 -0.64 -0.94 9.57
N ARG A 60 -0.63 0.39 9.72
CA ARG A 60 -1.57 1.10 10.61
C ARG A 60 -2.98 1.21 10.01
N LEU A 61 -3.11 1.22 8.68
CA LEU A 61 -4.39 1.39 7.99
C LEU A 61 -5.11 0.07 7.77
N ILE A 62 -4.37 -0.99 7.45
CA ILE A 62 -4.93 -2.29 7.10
C ILE A 62 -5.20 -3.16 8.34
N ARG A 63 -6.23 -3.99 8.26
CA ARG A 63 -6.58 -4.95 9.32
C ARG A 63 -6.78 -6.33 8.72
N GLY A 64 -6.33 -7.36 9.42
CA GLY A 64 -6.47 -8.75 8.98
C GLY A 64 -5.15 -9.51 9.06
N ALA A 65 -5.04 -10.57 8.27
CA ALA A 65 -3.86 -11.44 8.23
C ALA A 65 -3.30 -11.43 6.81
N TYR A 66 -2.08 -10.92 6.66
CA TYR A 66 -1.43 -10.78 5.36
C TYR A 66 0.07 -11.04 5.48
N ALA A 67 0.65 -11.39 4.34
CA ALA A 67 2.08 -11.40 4.09
C ALA A 67 2.21 -11.04 2.61
N CYS A 68 3.03 -10.05 2.31
CA CYS A 68 3.18 -9.48 0.98
C CYS A 68 4.67 -9.40 0.62
N VAL A 69 4.98 -9.70 -0.64
CA VAL A 69 6.26 -9.37 -1.26
C VAL A 69 5.94 -8.49 -2.46
N ALA A 70 6.58 -7.32 -2.54
CA ALA A 70 6.39 -6.35 -3.61
C ALA A 70 7.72 -5.93 -4.23
N MET A 71 7.70 -5.65 -5.53
CA MET A 71 8.84 -5.10 -6.27
C MET A 71 8.65 -3.59 -6.46
N ILE A 72 9.67 -2.81 -6.12
CA ILE A 72 9.77 -1.38 -6.40
C ILE A 72 10.79 -1.19 -7.51
N ILE A 73 10.33 -0.70 -8.66
CA ILE A 73 11.18 -0.49 -9.83
C ILE A 73 12.33 0.47 -9.46
N GLY A 74 13.56 0.08 -9.80
CA GLY A 74 14.77 0.87 -9.52
C GLY A 74 15.27 0.82 -8.07
N HIS A 75 14.63 0.04 -7.19
CA HIS A 75 15.04 -0.06 -5.77
C HIS A 75 15.22 -1.51 -5.32
N GLY A 76 14.29 -2.42 -5.65
CA GLY A 76 14.37 -3.83 -5.29
C GLY A 76 13.07 -4.39 -4.71
N MET A 77 13.17 -5.45 -3.92
CA MET A 77 12.03 -6.11 -3.30
C MET A 77 11.86 -5.72 -1.83
N VAL A 78 10.62 -5.67 -1.38
CA VAL A 78 10.23 -5.48 0.01
C VAL A 78 9.27 -6.59 0.44
N ALA A 79 9.28 -6.92 1.72
CA ALA A 79 8.35 -7.87 2.31
C ALA A 79 7.82 -7.36 3.64
N PHE A 80 6.52 -7.55 3.89
CA PHE A 80 5.84 -7.12 5.11
C PHE A 80 4.51 -7.87 5.34
#